data_AF-A0A939GY30-F1
#
_entry.id   AF-A0A939GY30-F1
#
_cell.length_a   1.000
_cell.length_b   1.000
_cell.length_c   1.000
_cell.angle_alpha   90.00
_cell.angle_beta   90.00
_cell.angle_gamma   90.00
#
_symmetry.space_group_name_H-M   'P 1'
#
loop_
_entity.id
_entity.type
_entity.pdbx_description
1 polymer ?
#
loop_
_entity_poly.entity_id
_entity_poly.type
_entity_poly.pdbx_seq_one_letter_code
_entity_poly.pdbx_strand_id
1 'polypeptide(L)' 'MANHPNRGWRSRWSIDIESATATHCDGWVFKFSPVDGEPGAFDGECIEQPSPLLPVHILQAARVAREAGDIYIEARNARH' A
#
# COMPACT_ATOMS: atom_id res chain seq x y z
N MET A 1 28.68 -5.82 -3.04
CA MET A 1 27.43 -5.07 -2.82
C MET A 1 26.28 -5.97 -3.20
N ALA A 2 25.58 -6.55 -2.22
CA ALA A 2 24.53 -7.54 -2.48
C ALA A 2 23.29 -6.84 -3.06
N ASN A 3 23.05 -7.08 -4.35
CA ASN A 3 21.89 -6.59 -5.09
C ASN A 3 20.66 -7.37 -4.58
N HIS A 4 19.90 -6.80 -3.64
CA HIS A 4 18.67 -7.43 -3.14
C HIS A 4 17.54 -7.22 -4.16
N PRO A 5 17.05 -8.28 -4.83
CA PRO A 5 16.14 -8.14 -5.98
C PRO A 5 14.70 -7.74 -5.62
N ASN A 6 14.39 -7.39 -4.35
CA ASN A 6 13.03 -7.07 -3.89
C ASN A 6 12.90 -5.73 -3.12
N ARG A 7 13.90 -4.83 -3.20
CA ARG A 7 13.76 -3.48 -2.60
C ARG A 7 13.02 -2.46 -3.48
N GLY A 8 12.93 -2.71 -4.78
CA GLY A 8 12.44 -1.70 -5.73
C GLY A 8 10.94 -1.41 -5.65
N TRP A 9 10.12 -2.31 -5.09
CA TRP A 9 8.68 -2.08 -4.98
C TRP A 9 8.36 -1.24 -3.74
N ARG A 10 9.04 -1.45 -2.60
CA ARG A 10 8.85 -0.66 -1.37
C ARG A 10 9.10 0.83 -1.61
N SER A 11 10.12 1.17 -2.39
CA SER A 11 10.44 2.57 -2.74
C SER A 11 9.38 3.26 -3.62
N ARG A 12 8.37 2.53 -4.09
CA ARG A 12 7.24 3.09 -4.84
C ARG A 12 6.09 3.53 -3.94
N TRP A 13 6.20 3.26 -2.63
CA TRP A 13 5.16 3.54 -1.66
C TRP A 13 5.58 4.67 -0.71
N SER A 14 4.64 5.58 -0.46
CA SER A 14 4.70 6.58 0.60
C SER A 14 3.59 6.28 1.61
N ILE A 15 3.94 6.21 2.90
CA ILE A 15 2.99 5.84 3.96
C ILE A 15 2.78 7.02 4.89
N ASP A 16 1.51 7.35 5.14
CA ASP A 16 1.09 8.30 6.16
C ASP A 16 0.31 7.52 7.23
N ILE A 17 0.95 7.28 8.37
CA ILE A 17 0.35 6.55 9.50
C ILE A 17 -0.72 7.39 10.20
N GLU A 18 -0.65 8.73 10.14
CA GLU A 18 -1.64 9.60 10.78
C GLU A 18 -2.95 9.62 10.01
N SER A 19 -2.86 9.68 8.68
CA SER A 19 -4.02 9.57 7.79
C SER A 19 -4.45 8.12 7.53
N ALA A 20 -3.65 7.15 7.98
CA ALA A 20 -3.78 5.73 7.69
C ALA A 20 -3.84 5.45 6.18
N THR A 21 -2.94 6.05 5.40
CA THR A 21 -2.91 5.91 3.94
C THR A 21 -1.58 5.37 3.41
N ALA A 22 -1.66 4.64 2.30
CA ALA A 22 -0.52 4.25 1.48
C ALA A 22 -0.72 4.74 0.04
N THR A 23 0.26 5.49 -0.47
CA THR A 23 0.25 6.08 -1.81
C THR A 23 1.31 5.42 -2.67
N HIS A 24 0.91 4.88 -3.83
CA HIS A 24 1.80 4.34 -4.84
C HIS A 24 2.23 5.42 -5.83
N CYS A 25 3.44 5.32 -6.39
CA CYS A 25 3.97 6.27 -7.38
C CYS A 25 3.12 6.41 -8.65
N ASP A 26 2.32 5.39 -8.99
CA ASP A 26 1.42 5.41 -10.15
C ASP A 26 0.09 6.14 -9.85
N GLY A 27 -0.15 6.61 -8.63
CA GLY A 27 -1.35 7.35 -8.24
C GLY A 27 -2.43 6.52 -7.57
N TRP A 28 -2.13 5.29 -7.14
CA TRP A 28 -3.04 4.54 -6.27
C TRP A 28 -2.96 5.06 -4.83
N VAL A 29 -4.09 5.24 -4.17
CA VAL A 29 -4.15 5.54 -2.74
C VAL A 29 -5.08 4.57 -2.05
N PHE A 30 -4.57 3.93 -1.00
CA PHE A 30 -5.33 3.05 -0.13
C PHE A 30 -5.44 3.67 1.25
N LYS A 31 -6.63 3.62 1.84
CA LYS A 31 -6.88 3.98 3.23
C LYS A 31 -7.13 2.74 4.05
N PHE A 32 -6.57 2.71 5.25
CA PHE A 32 -6.67 1.58 6.16
C PHE A 32 -7.49 1.94 7.39
N SER A 33 -8.38 1.04 7.79
CA SER A 33 -9.15 1.14 9.04
C SER A 33 -9.02 -0.16 9.82
N PRO A 34 -8.96 -0.11 11.16
CA PRO A 34 -8.96 -1.33 11.97
C PRO A 34 -10.23 -2.14 11.72
N VAL A 35 -10.11 -3.45 11.73
CA VAL A 35 -11.26 -4.36 11.63
C VAL A 35 -11.90 -4.53 13.01
N ASP A 36 -13.21 -4.31 13.10
CA ASP A 36 -13.94 -4.47 14.35
C ASP A 36 -13.84 -5.90 14.86
N GLY A 37 -13.40 -6.06 16.12
CA GLY A 37 -13.27 -7.37 16.77
C GLY A 37 -11.97 -8.12 16.47
N GLU A 38 -11.09 -7.61 15.60
CA GLU A 38 -9.83 -8.28 15.19
C GLU A 38 -8.61 -7.39 15.46
N PRO A 39 -8.01 -7.45 16.67
CA PRO A 39 -6.88 -6.61 17.04
C PRO A 39 -5.68 -6.79 16.11
N GLY A 40 -5.26 -5.69 15.47
CA GLY A 40 -4.11 -5.68 14.56
C GLY A 40 -4.44 -6.02 13.11
N ALA A 41 -5.69 -6.42 12.82
CA ALA A 41 -6.19 -6.51 11.45
C ALA A 41 -6.65 -5.13 10.96
N PHE A 42 -6.35 -4.83 9.70
CA PHE A 42 -6.75 -3.60 9.03
C PHE A 42 -7.35 -3.94 7.67
N ASP A 43 -8.51 -3.35 7.37
CA ASP A 43 -9.10 -3.38 6.04
C ASP A 43 -8.56 -2.22 5.23
N GLY A 44 -8.17 -2.50 3.99
CA GLY A 44 -7.68 -1.52 3.02
C GLY A 44 -8.73 -1.22 1.96
N GLU A 45 -9.10 0.05 1.82
CA GLU A 45 -10.00 0.54 0.77
C GLU A 45 -9.22 1.38 -0.24
N CYS A 46 -9.42 1.14 -1.53
CA CYS A 46 -8.87 1.98 -2.59
C CYS A 46 -9.68 3.29 -2.68
N ILE A 47 -9.09 4.41 -2.27
CA ILE A 47 -9.75 5.73 -2.28
C ILE A 47 -9.37 6.60 -3.50
N GLU A 48 -8.25 6.29 -4.16
CA GLU A 48 -7.81 6.97 -5.38
C GLU A 48 -7.14 5.98 -6.34
N GLN A 49 -7.33 6.21 -7.65
CA GLN A 49 -6.77 5.40 -8.72
C GLN A 49 -5.98 6.30 -9.69
N PRO A 50 -5.01 5.74 -10.44
CA PRO A 50 -4.28 6.47 -11.47
C PRO A 50 -5.23 7.17 -12.45
N SER A 51 -4.93 8.42 -12.78
CA SER A 51 -5.65 9.19 -13.80
C SER A 51 -4.66 9.69 -14.88
N PRO A 52 -4.76 9.20 -16.13
CA PRO A 52 -5.77 8.26 -16.65
C PRO A 52 -5.54 6.81 -16.18
N LEU A 53 -6.63 6.05 -16.03
CA LEU A 53 -6.57 4.62 -15.72
C LEU A 53 -6.25 3.81 -16.98
N LEU A 54 -4.99 3.37 -17.11
CA LEU A 54 -4.51 2.57 -18.24
C LEU A 54 -4.76 1.07 -18.04
N PRO A 55 -4.88 0.26 -19.11
CA PRO A 55 -5.06 -1.19 -19.00
C PRO A 55 -3.99 -1.90 -18.15
N VAL A 56 -2.74 -1.41 -18.18
CA VAL A 56 -1.64 -1.94 -17.36
C VAL A 56 -1.90 -1.76 -15.87
N HIS A 57 -2.54 -0.67 -15.44
CA HIS A 57 -2.89 -0.45 -14.04
C HIS A 57 -3.94 -1.47 -13.57
N ILE A 58 -4.92 -1.77 -14.43
CA ILE A 58 -5.96 -2.77 -14.14
C ILE A 58 -5.34 -4.17 -13.97
N LEU A 59 -4.43 -4.55 -14.88
CA LEU A 59 -3.73 -5.84 -14.79
C LEU A 59 -2.86 -5.97 -13.52
N GLN A 60 -2.41 -4.85 -12.95
CA GLN A 60 -1.56 -4.83 -11.76
C GLN A 60 -2.35 -4.57 -10.47
N ALA A 61 -3.62 -4.20 -10.54
CA ALA A 61 -4.41 -3.72 -9.40
C ALA A 61 -4.40 -4.69 -8.20
N ALA A 62 -4.56 -6.00 -8.45
CA ALA A 62 -4.52 -7.00 -7.39
C ALA A 62 -3.14 -7.07 -6.68
N ARG A 63 -2.05 -6.93 -7.45
CA ARG A 63 -0.69 -6.90 -6.90
C ARG A 63 -0.47 -5.64 -6.08
N VAL A 64 -0.90 -4.49 -6.61
CA VAL A 64 -0.77 -3.19 -5.95
C VAL A 64 -1.57 -3.14 -4.64
N ALA A 65 -2.80 -3.66 -4.62
CA ALA A 65 -3.62 -3.73 -3.40
C ALA A 65 -2.94 -4.59 -2.30
N ARG A 66 -2.34 -5.72 -2.70
CA ARG A 66 -1.58 -6.55 -1.76
C ARG A 66 -0.34 -5.82 -1.23
N GLU A 67 0.44 -5.21 -2.12
CA GLU A 67 1.62 -4.44 -1.74
C GLU A 67 1.26 -3.31 -0.78
N ALA A 68 0.13 -2.64 -0.97
CA ALA A 68 -0.39 -1.59 -0.08
C ALA A 68 -0.58 -2.09 1.36
N GLY A 69 -1.21 -3.26 1.52
CA GLY A 69 -1.40 -3.88 2.83
C GLY A 69 -0.08 -4.28 3.47
N ASP A 70 0.80 -4.94 2.72
CA ASP A 70 2.11 -5.39 3.20
C ASP A 70 2.95 -4.19 3.71
N ILE A 71 3.02 -3.10 2.94
CA ILE A 71 3.82 -1.92 3.31
C ILE A 71 3.20 -1.14 4.48
N TYR A 72 1.87 -1.07 4.57
CA TYR A 72 1.19 -0.37 5.66
C TYR A 72 1.42 -1.06 7.00
N ILE A 73 1.30 -2.40 7.03
CA ILE A 73 1.59 -3.20 8.23
C ILE A 73 3.08 -3.11 8.59
N GLU A 74 3.99 -3.18 7.60
CA GLU A 74 5.44 -3.00 7.82
C GLU A 74 5.74 -1.65 8.49
N ALA A 75 5.20 -0.56 7.94
CA ALA A 75 5.41 0.79 8.46
C ALA A 75 4.79 0.99 9.87
N ARG A 76 3.60 0.42 10.10
CA ARG A 76 2.94 0.47 11.42
C ARG A 76 3.74 -0.28 12.48
N ASN A 77 4.28 -1.46 12.16
CA ASN A 77 5.09 -2.24 13.08
C ASN A 77 6.43 -1.58 13.39
N ALA A 78 7.00 -0.82 12.45
CA ALA A 78 8.25 -0.07 12.66
C ALA A 78 8.10 1.18 13.55
N ARG A 79 6.86 1.63 13.85
CA ARG A 79 6.56 2.76 14.74
C ARG A 79 6.60 2.36 16.24
N HIS A 80 6.68 1.07 16.54
CA HIS A 80 6.75 0.50 17.89
C HIS A 80 8.18 0.09 18.27
#